data_AF-A0A2U0S0U7-F1
#
_entry.id   AF-A0A2U0S0U7-F1
#
_cell.length_a   1.000
_cell.length_b   1.000
_cell.length_c   1.000
_cell.angle_alpha   90.00
_cell.angle_beta   90.00
_cell.angle_gamma   90.00
#
_symmetry.space_group_name_H-M   'P 1'
#
loop_
_entity.id
_entity.type
_entity.pdbx_description
1 polymer ?
#
loop_
_entity_poly.entity_id
_entity_poly.type
_entity_poly.pdbx_seq_one_letter_code
_entity_poly.pdbx_strand_id
1 'polypeptide(L)'
;LLMNASLTEVTYVIGVVGTQEHAQIVLSEAETVTTAIKNLGINITEAETKLEEAETAFNLGNYVESETLAYAAKELAIQTNQTAAQAQSKIGEAEDALATAQSDERTEGLNEAQQLLDDAKTSYNNGDYSEAINLATQAITKAQEAKIFLAEGTDSLPVTEISVAIIAVAVIAVVVLFFVRSRKKTIVREVEKKKRRIDVERIFLVHKDLLPEEKQAIQFLAENNGEAFEADLYESLKLPRTTTWRLVKRLDRMGIIKRTKFRRQNLIRIKNKYTIKD
;
A
#
# COMPACT_ATOMS: atom_id res chain seq x y z
N LEU A 1 11.41 27.56 -76.75
CA LEU A 1 11.13 26.99 -75.41
C LEU A 1 11.11 28.15 -74.42
N LEU A 2 9.92 28.64 -74.08
CA LEU A 2 9.71 29.69 -73.07
C LEU A 2 9.65 29.00 -71.70
N MET A 3 10.65 29.22 -70.85
CA MET A 3 10.55 28.86 -69.43
C MET A 3 9.86 30.01 -68.69
N ASN A 4 8.72 29.68 -68.10
CA ASN A 4 7.95 30.55 -67.21
C ASN A 4 8.69 30.64 -65.86
N ALA A 5 9.18 31.83 -65.51
CA ALA A 5 9.70 32.12 -64.18
C ALA A 5 8.51 32.40 -63.25
N SER A 6 8.05 31.36 -62.54
CA SER A 6 7.06 31.52 -61.47
C SER A 6 7.69 32.30 -60.32
N LEU A 7 7.28 33.55 -60.14
CA LEU A 7 7.56 34.34 -58.94
C LEU A 7 6.82 33.70 -57.76
N THR A 8 7.54 32.95 -56.93
CA THR A 8 7.07 32.56 -55.61
C THR A 8 7.15 33.79 -54.71
N GLU A 9 6.01 34.46 -54.50
CA GLU A 9 5.86 35.40 -53.39
C GLU A 9 5.78 34.58 -52.09
N VAL A 10 6.87 34.60 -51.33
CA VAL A 10 6.87 34.10 -49.96
C VAL A 10 6.45 35.27 -49.07
N THR A 11 5.18 35.31 -48.68
CA THR A 11 4.68 36.26 -47.69
C THR A 11 5.25 35.90 -46.32
N TYR A 12 6.38 36.50 -45.97
CA TYR A 12 6.89 36.45 -44.61
C TYR A 12 6.04 37.40 -43.76
N VAL A 13 5.11 36.84 -42.98
CA VAL A 13 4.55 37.56 -41.82
C VAL A 13 5.67 37.55 -40.78
N ILE A 14 6.50 38.60 -40.77
CA ILE A 14 7.44 38.82 -39.68
C ILE A 14 6.57 39.15 -38.46
N GLY A 15 6.31 38.15 -37.62
CA GLY A 15 5.79 38.37 -36.28
C GLY A 15 6.80 39.24 -35.55
N VAL A 16 6.46 40.51 -35.36
CA VAL A 16 7.26 41.44 -34.56
C VAL A 16 7.03 41.10 -33.09
N VAL A 17 7.72 40.06 -32.63
CA VAL A 17 7.83 39.63 -31.23
C VAL A 17 8.30 40.83 -30.41
N GLY A 18 7.67 41.09 -29.26
CA GLY A 18 8.03 42.20 -28.38
C GLY A 18 7.39 43.55 -28.71
N THR A 19 6.38 43.58 -29.58
CA THR A 19 5.53 44.77 -29.75
C THR A 19 4.40 44.80 -28.73
N GLN A 20 3.90 45.98 -28.41
CA GLN A 20 2.77 46.14 -27.49
C GLN A 20 1.52 45.42 -28.01
N GLU A 21 1.22 45.54 -29.32
CA GLU A 21 0.05 44.89 -29.91
C GLU A 21 0.16 43.36 -29.85
N HIS A 22 1.34 42.81 -30.15
CA HIS A 22 1.54 41.36 -30.10
C HIS A 22 1.44 40.83 -28.67
N ALA A 23 2.08 41.50 -27.71
CA ALA A 23 1.97 41.14 -26.29
C ALA A 23 0.52 41.15 -25.80
N GLN A 24 -0.28 42.13 -26.21
CA GLN A 24 -1.71 42.19 -25.85
C GLN A 24 -2.52 41.02 -26.41
N ILE A 25 -2.23 40.59 -27.64
CA ILE A 25 -2.88 39.43 -28.26
C ILE A 25 -2.55 38.15 -27.49
N VAL A 26 -1.26 37.92 -27.19
CA VAL A 26 -0.81 36.72 -26.46
C VAL A 26 -1.39 36.70 -25.04
N LEU A 27 -1.43 37.84 -24.37
CA LEU A 27 -2.01 37.98 -23.04
C LEU A 27 -3.51 37.65 -23.05
N SER A 28 -4.26 38.22 -24.00
CA SER A 28 -5.69 37.95 -24.15
C SER A 28 -5.99 36.48 -24.51
N GLU A 29 -5.13 35.84 -25.32
CA GLU A 29 -5.24 34.41 -25.61
C GLU A 29 -5.03 33.59 -24.33
N ALA A 30 -3.99 33.90 -23.54
CA ALA A 30 -3.72 33.23 -22.28
C ALA A 30 -4.89 33.38 -21.29
N GLU A 31 -5.41 34.59 -21.09
CA GLU A 31 -6.60 34.87 -20.26
C GLU A 31 -7.83 34.07 -20.68
N THR A 32 -8.07 33.97 -21.99
CA THR A 32 -9.20 33.21 -22.53
C THR A 32 -9.07 31.73 -22.20
N VAL A 33 -7.86 31.16 -22.40
CA VAL A 33 -7.58 29.75 -22.12
C VAL A 33 -7.64 29.44 -20.63
N THR A 34 -7.02 30.26 -19.77
CA THR A 34 -7.05 30.06 -18.32
C THR A 34 -8.47 30.18 -17.79
N THR A 35 -9.25 31.15 -18.24
CA THR A 35 -10.66 31.32 -17.84
C THR A 35 -11.51 30.14 -18.27
N ALA A 36 -11.32 29.64 -19.50
CA ALA A 36 -12.03 28.46 -19.98
C ALA A 36 -11.76 27.23 -19.11
N ILE A 37 -10.50 27.00 -18.74
CA ILE A 37 -10.09 25.87 -17.90
C ILE A 37 -10.57 26.03 -16.46
N LYS A 38 -10.50 27.24 -15.90
CA LYS A 38 -11.01 27.55 -14.56
C LYS A 38 -12.51 27.28 -14.44
N ASN A 39 -13.27 27.59 -15.49
CA ASN A 39 -14.71 27.34 -15.54
C ASN A 39 -15.06 25.84 -15.54
N LEU A 40 -14.10 24.94 -15.81
CA LEU A 40 -14.26 23.50 -15.64
C LEU A 40 -14.10 23.05 -14.18
N GLY A 41 -13.82 23.97 -13.25
CA GLY A 41 -13.56 23.66 -11.84
C GLY A 41 -12.15 23.11 -11.58
N ILE A 42 -11.23 23.29 -12.54
CA ILE A 42 -9.85 22.82 -12.43
C ILE A 42 -9.02 23.90 -11.71
N ASN A 43 -8.29 23.47 -10.68
CA ASN A 43 -7.37 24.32 -9.94
C ASN A 43 -6.13 24.58 -10.79
N ILE A 44 -6.01 25.81 -11.28
CA ILE A 44 -4.90 26.29 -12.12
C ILE A 44 -4.12 27.42 -11.44
N THR A 45 -4.02 27.41 -10.10
CA THR A 45 -3.42 28.50 -9.30
C THR A 45 -2.04 28.94 -9.83
N GLU A 46 -1.17 27.99 -10.16
CA GLU A 46 0.16 28.31 -10.70
C GLU A 46 0.11 29.03 -12.05
N ALA A 47 -0.84 28.69 -12.92
CA ALA A 47 -1.02 29.37 -14.21
C ALA A 47 -1.58 30.77 -14.01
N GLU A 48 -2.49 30.95 -13.04
CA GLU A 48 -3.04 32.26 -12.69
C GLU A 48 -1.97 33.19 -12.15
N THR A 49 -1.07 32.68 -11.29
CA THR A 49 0.09 33.45 -10.81
C THR A 49 0.98 33.88 -11.97
N LYS A 50 1.25 32.98 -12.94
CA LYS A 50 2.05 33.32 -14.13
C LYS A 50 1.36 34.33 -15.05
N LEU A 51 0.04 34.26 -15.16
CA LEU A 51 -0.73 35.23 -15.91
C LEU A 51 -0.70 36.61 -15.25
N GLU A 52 -0.83 36.67 -13.93
CA GLU A 52 -0.69 37.93 -13.17
C GLU A 52 0.71 38.52 -13.36
N GLU A 53 1.77 37.71 -13.27
CA GLU A 53 3.14 38.15 -13.59
C GLU A 53 3.22 38.73 -15.03
N ALA A 54 2.59 38.09 -16.02
CA ALA A 54 2.56 38.56 -17.40
C ALA A 54 1.84 39.91 -17.56
N GLU A 55 0.72 40.10 -16.87
CA GLU A 55 -0.03 41.37 -16.82
C GLU A 55 0.82 42.48 -16.17
N THR A 56 1.53 42.17 -15.07
CA THR A 56 2.41 43.15 -14.43
C THR A 56 3.55 43.58 -15.36
N ALA A 57 4.18 42.63 -16.06
CA ALA A 57 5.23 42.92 -17.03
C ALA A 57 4.70 43.77 -18.20
N PHE A 58 3.48 43.50 -18.67
CA PHE A 58 2.81 44.29 -19.72
C PHE A 58 2.63 45.75 -19.27
N ASN A 59 2.09 45.94 -18.06
CA ASN A 59 1.84 47.27 -17.49
C ASN A 59 3.12 48.06 -17.23
N LEU A 60 4.25 47.39 -17.01
CA LEU A 60 5.58 47.99 -16.88
C LEU A 60 6.22 48.34 -18.24
N GLY A 61 5.61 47.96 -19.35
CA GLY A 61 6.16 48.13 -20.71
C GLY A 61 7.17 47.05 -21.12
N ASN A 62 7.34 46.00 -20.32
CA ASN A 62 8.21 44.87 -20.62
C ASN A 62 7.48 43.86 -21.51
N TYR A 63 7.19 44.22 -22.77
CA TYR A 63 6.35 43.42 -23.66
C TYR A 63 6.90 42.03 -23.98
N VAL A 64 8.23 41.91 -24.16
CA VAL A 64 8.87 40.60 -24.39
C VAL A 64 8.70 39.68 -23.18
N GLU A 65 8.89 40.22 -21.97
CA GLU A 65 8.73 39.46 -20.73
C GLU A 65 7.28 39.04 -20.54
N SER A 66 6.33 39.96 -20.77
CA SER A 66 4.90 39.67 -20.77
C SER A 66 4.52 38.53 -21.72
N GLU A 67 5.00 38.55 -22.97
CA GLU A 67 4.76 37.47 -23.93
C GLU A 67 5.28 36.12 -23.40
N THR A 68 6.50 36.08 -22.88
CA THR A 68 7.09 34.83 -22.36
C THR A 68 6.29 34.27 -21.18
N LEU A 69 5.85 35.14 -20.27
CA LEU A 69 5.08 34.75 -19.09
C LEU A 69 3.65 34.32 -19.47
N ALA A 70 3.03 35.01 -20.43
CA ALA A 70 1.70 34.66 -20.95
C ALA A 70 1.71 33.30 -21.67
N TYR A 71 2.73 33.01 -22.48
CA TYR A 71 2.91 31.68 -23.05
C TYR A 71 3.11 30.61 -21.97
N ALA A 72 3.95 30.89 -20.97
CA ALA A 72 4.17 29.96 -19.87
C ALA A 72 2.87 29.70 -19.08
N ALA A 73 2.07 30.73 -18.79
CA ALA A 73 0.77 30.60 -18.14
C ALA A 73 -0.20 29.74 -18.96
N LYS A 74 -0.29 30.01 -20.27
CA LYS A 74 -1.15 29.24 -21.19
C LYS A 74 -0.77 27.77 -21.22
N GLU A 75 0.52 27.47 -21.43
CA GLU A 75 1.03 26.09 -21.47
C GLU A 75 0.80 25.37 -20.14
N LEU A 76 1.09 26.04 -19.01
CA LEU A 76 0.88 25.45 -17.70
C LEU A 76 -0.60 25.13 -17.45
N ALA A 77 -1.53 26.02 -17.85
CA ALA A 77 -2.96 25.76 -17.72
C ALA A 77 -3.38 24.56 -18.57
N ILE A 78 -2.92 24.47 -19.83
CA ILE A 78 -3.21 23.34 -20.72
C ILE A 78 -2.67 22.03 -20.12
N GLN A 79 -1.44 22.03 -19.62
CA GLN A 79 -0.84 20.87 -18.99
C GLN A 79 -1.63 20.42 -17.75
N THR A 80 -2.03 21.35 -16.88
CA THR A 80 -2.85 21.07 -15.70
C THR A 80 -4.23 20.54 -16.08
N ASN A 81 -4.84 21.06 -17.14
CA ASN A 81 -6.10 20.52 -17.65
C ASN A 81 -5.93 19.08 -18.18
N GLN A 82 -4.84 18.78 -18.88
CA GLN A 82 -4.55 17.43 -19.35
C GLN A 82 -4.35 16.44 -18.19
N THR A 83 -3.60 16.83 -17.16
CA THR A 83 -3.39 15.97 -15.98
C THR A 83 -4.68 15.80 -15.16
N ALA A 84 -5.49 16.86 -15.03
CA ALA A 84 -6.81 16.78 -14.41
C ALA A 84 -7.74 15.82 -15.17
N ALA A 85 -7.79 15.91 -16.51
CA ALA A 85 -8.58 15.00 -17.33
C ALA A 85 -8.14 13.53 -17.18
N GLN A 86 -6.83 13.28 -17.11
CA GLN A 86 -6.28 11.95 -16.83
C GLN A 86 -6.66 11.45 -15.43
N ALA A 87 -6.59 12.32 -14.41
CA ALA A 87 -7.01 12.00 -13.05
C ALA A 87 -8.50 11.64 -13.00
N GLN A 88 -9.35 12.42 -13.66
CA GLN A 88 -10.79 12.14 -13.74
C GLN A 88 -11.07 10.80 -14.44
N SER A 89 -10.36 10.49 -15.52
CA SER A 89 -10.47 9.18 -16.19
C SER A 89 -10.11 8.04 -15.23
N LYS A 90 -9.01 8.17 -14.49
CA LYS A 90 -8.55 7.14 -13.54
C LYS A 90 -9.49 6.97 -12.35
N ILE A 91 -10.05 8.06 -11.85
CA ILE A 91 -11.07 8.02 -10.80
C ILE A 91 -12.32 7.29 -11.30
N GLY A 92 -12.78 7.57 -12.53
CA GLY A 92 -13.89 6.84 -13.13
C GLY A 92 -13.61 5.35 -13.29
N GLU A 93 -12.42 4.98 -13.78
CA GLU A 93 -11.99 3.58 -13.88
C GLU A 93 -11.96 2.88 -12.49
N ALA A 94 -11.56 3.60 -11.43
CA ALA A 94 -11.56 3.10 -10.06
C ALA A 94 -12.98 2.89 -9.52
N GLU A 95 -13.90 3.81 -9.80
CA GLU A 95 -15.32 3.69 -9.47
C GLU A 95 -15.95 2.47 -10.15
N ASP A 96 -15.68 2.26 -11.43
CA ASP A 96 -16.18 1.11 -12.19
C ASP A 96 -15.60 -0.22 -11.65
N ALA A 97 -14.31 -0.24 -11.31
CA ALA A 97 -13.67 -1.41 -10.72
C ALA A 97 -14.26 -1.76 -9.35
N LEU A 98 -14.55 -0.75 -8.53
CA LEU A 98 -15.21 -0.92 -7.23
C LEU A 98 -16.65 -1.40 -7.37
N ALA A 99 -17.41 -0.84 -8.31
CA ALA A 99 -18.78 -1.29 -8.60
C ALA A 99 -18.80 -2.76 -9.05
N THR A 100 -17.86 -3.16 -9.90
CA THR A 100 -17.69 -4.55 -10.32
C THR A 100 -17.35 -5.45 -9.13
N ALA A 101 -16.39 -5.05 -8.31
CA ALA A 101 -15.98 -5.83 -7.13
C ALA A 101 -17.11 -5.99 -6.10
N GLN A 102 -17.94 -4.96 -5.93
CA GLN A 102 -19.12 -4.99 -5.06
C GLN A 102 -20.22 -5.91 -5.63
N SER A 103 -20.44 -5.90 -6.95
CA SER A 103 -21.39 -6.80 -7.60
C SER A 103 -20.98 -8.28 -7.54
N ASP A 104 -19.68 -8.55 -7.49
CA ASP A 104 -19.10 -9.88 -7.32
C ASP A 104 -19.08 -10.36 -5.84
N GLU A 105 -19.66 -9.59 -4.91
CA GLU A 105 -19.66 -9.86 -3.46
C GLU A 105 -18.23 -10.03 -2.87
N ARG A 106 -17.23 -9.34 -3.44
CA ARG A 106 -15.85 -9.34 -2.93
C ARG A 106 -15.78 -8.43 -1.70
N THR A 107 -15.59 -9.00 -0.51
CA THR A 107 -15.57 -8.22 0.74
C THR A 107 -14.17 -8.00 1.30
N GLU A 108 -13.19 -8.84 0.95
CA GLU A 108 -11.80 -8.68 1.43
C GLU A 108 -11.02 -7.78 0.46
N GLY A 109 -10.61 -6.60 0.93
CA GLY A 109 -9.86 -5.60 0.14
C GLY A 109 -10.70 -4.43 -0.39
N LEU A 110 -12.02 -4.57 -0.43
CA LEU A 110 -12.94 -3.53 -0.93
C LEU A 110 -12.87 -2.24 -0.09
N ASN A 111 -12.80 -2.36 1.24
CA ASN A 111 -12.70 -1.19 2.13
C ASN A 111 -11.42 -0.38 1.89
N GLU A 112 -10.30 -1.04 1.63
CA GLU A 112 -9.02 -0.36 1.35
C GLU A 112 -9.08 0.35 -0.01
N ALA A 113 -9.66 -0.30 -1.02
CA ALA A 113 -9.87 0.29 -2.33
C ALA A 113 -10.81 1.51 -2.28
N GLN A 114 -11.88 1.46 -1.48
CA GLN A 114 -12.79 2.59 -1.29
C GLN A 114 -12.09 3.77 -0.61
N GLN A 115 -11.29 3.51 0.44
CA GLN A 115 -10.54 4.56 1.11
C GLN A 115 -9.56 5.25 0.14
N LEU A 116 -8.84 4.47 -0.68
CA LEU A 116 -7.93 5.02 -1.69
C LEU A 116 -8.64 5.87 -2.74
N LEU A 117 -9.86 5.48 -3.13
CA LEU A 117 -10.68 6.29 -4.04
C LEU A 117 -11.12 7.62 -3.39
N ASP A 118 -11.51 7.60 -2.12
CA ASP A 118 -11.89 8.80 -1.38
C ASP A 118 -10.69 9.75 -1.21
N ASP A 119 -9.52 9.20 -0.91
CA ASP A 119 -8.25 9.94 -0.87
C ASP A 119 -7.93 10.54 -2.25
N ALA A 120 -8.10 9.78 -3.35
CA ALA A 120 -7.88 10.26 -4.71
C ALA A 120 -8.79 11.45 -5.08
N LYS A 121 -10.08 11.38 -4.71
CA LYS A 121 -11.04 12.49 -4.91
C LYS A 121 -10.66 13.71 -4.10
N THR A 122 -10.17 13.51 -2.88
CA THR A 122 -9.69 14.60 -2.02
C THR A 122 -8.47 15.29 -2.65
N SER A 123 -7.47 14.53 -3.09
CA SER A 123 -6.31 15.06 -3.81
C SER A 123 -6.71 15.80 -5.09
N TYR A 124 -7.67 15.27 -5.86
CA TYR A 124 -8.18 15.93 -7.06
C TYR A 124 -8.77 17.32 -6.74
N ASN A 125 -9.60 17.41 -5.70
CA ASN A 125 -10.22 18.68 -5.28
C ASN A 125 -9.20 19.69 -4.74
N ASN A 126 -8.08 19.22 -4.18
CA ASN A 126 -6.99 20.07 -3.74
C ASN A 126 -6.14 20.62 -4.91
N GLY A 127 -6.27 20.04 -6.11
CA GLY A 127 -5.45 20.36 -7.28
C GLY A 127 -4.23 19.45 -7.45
N ASP A 128 -4.06 18.44 -6.58
CA ASP A 128 -2.96 17.47 -6.63
C ASP A 128 -3.26 16.35 -7.63
N TYR A 129 -3.43 16.69 -8.91
CA TYR A 129 -3.89 15.77 -9.95
C TYR A 129 -2.97 14.54 -10.13
N SER A 130 -1.67 14.73 -10.02
CA SER A 130 -0.69 13.63 -10.09
C SER A 130 -0.88 12.62 -8.96
N GLU A 131 -1.15 13.09 -7.75
CA GLU A 131 -1.39 12.21 -6.60
C GLU A 131 -2.75 11.51 -6.72
N ALA A 132 -3.77 12.23 -7.19
CA ALA A 132 -5.06 11.65 -7.50
C ALA A 132 -4.96 10.48 -8.50
N ILE A 133 -4.13 10.61 -9.55
CA ILE A 133 -3.85 9.52 -10.50
C ILE A 133 -3.23 8.30 -9.79
N ASN A 134 -2.24 8.52 -8.94
CA ASN A 134 -1.55 7.43 -8.23
C ASN A 134 -2.49 6.70 -7.27
N LEU A 135 -3.28 7.45 -6.50
CA LEU A 135 -4.24 6.90 -5.54
C LEU A 135 -5.38 6.16 -6.25
N ALA A 136 -5.93 6.73 -7.33
CA ALA A 136 -6.95 6.06 -8.14
C ALA A 136 -6.41 4.77 -8.77
N THR A 137 -5.16 4.77 -9.25
CA THR A 137 -4.51 3.56 -9.78
C THR A 137 -4.35 2.48 -8.70
N GLN A 138 -3.97 2.88 -7.47
CA GLN A 138 -3.91 1.94 -6.34
C GLN A 138 -5.31 1.44 -5.93
N ALA A 139 -6.34 2.27 -6.00
CA ALA A 139 -7.71 1.84 -5.77
C ALA A 139 -8.15 0.78 -6.79
N ILE A 140 -7.83 0.97 -8.09
CA ILE A 140 -8.11 0.00 -9.15
C ILE A 140 -7.45 -1.35 -8.85
N THR A 141 -6.15 -1.35 -8.52
CA THR A 141 -5.42 -2.62 -8.28
C THR A 141 -5.99 -3.36 -7.07
N LYS A 142 -6.30 -2.63 -5.98
CA LYS A 142 -6.91 -3.21 -4.78
C LYS A 142 -8.32 -3.73 -5.02
N ALA A 143 -9.14 -3.03 -5.81
CA ALA A 143 -10.47 -3.50 -6.18
C ALA A 143 -10.41 -4.78 -7.03
N GLN A 144 -9.44 -4.87 -7.95
CA GLN A 144 -9.24 -6.05 -8.78
C GLN A 144 -8.71 -7.26 -8.00
N GLU A 145 -7.84 -7.03 -7.01
CA GLU A 145 -7.28 -8.06 -6.12
C GLU A 145 -8.28 -8.60 -5.08
N ALA A 146 -9.41 -7.90 -4.89
CA ALA A 146 -10.40 -8.28 -3.89
C ALA A 146 -10.95 -9.69 -4.15
N LYS A 147 -11.22 -10.42 -3.07
CA LYS A 147 -11.70 -11.81 -3.12
C LYS A 147 -13.09 -11.94 -2.50
N ILE A 148 -13.86 -12.89 -3.01
CA ILE A 148 -15.14 -13.30 -2.43
C ILE A 148 -14.84 -13.96 -1.09
N PHE A 149 -15.42 -13.43 -0.01
CA PHE A 149 -15.42 -14.10 1.28
C PHE A 149 -16.49 -15.18 1.27
N LEU A 150 -16.13 -16.38 0.82
CA LEU A 150 -16.95 -17.56 1.05
C LEU A 150 -16.71 -18.01 2.49
N ALA A 151 -17.71 -17.81 3.36
CA ALA A 151 -17.76 -18.51 4.63
C ALA A 151 -17.85 -20.01 4.29
N GLU A 152 -16.73 -20.72 4.35
CA GLU A 152 -16.74 -22.18 4.19
C GLU A 152 -17.60 -22.80 5.29
N GLY A 153 -18.70 -23.42 4.86
CA GLY A 153 -19.42 -24.45 5.57
C GLY A 153 -20.47 -23.96 6.56
N THR A 154 -21.73 -23.96 6.13
CA THR A 154 -22.69 -24.89 6.75
C THR A 154 -23.67 -25.37 5.68
N ASP A 155 -23.72 -26.70 5.52
CA ASP A 155 -24.69 -27.39 4.69
C ASP A 155 -26.11 -26.95 5.05
N SER A 156 -26.90 -26.76 3.99
CA SER A 156 -28.34 -26.51 3.98
C SER A 156 -29.12 -27.30 5.02
N LEU A 157 -29.99 -26.62 5.78
CA LEU A 157 -31.28 -27.19 6.22
C LEU A 157 -32.38 -26.10 6.23
N PRO A 158 -33.64 -26.48 6.00
CA PRO A 158 -34.65 -25.66 5.35
C PRO A 158 -35.35 -24.68 6.29
N VAL A 159 -35.71 -23.54 5.69
CA VAL A 159 -36.54 -22.47 6.23
C VAL A 159 -37.87 -22.99 6.79
N THR A 160 -38.07 -22.91 8.10
CA THR A 160 -39.38 -22.70 8.74
C THR A 160 -39.24 -21.78 9.96
N GLU A 161 -39.45 -20.48 9.70
CA GLU A 161 -40.28 -19.55 10.50
C GLU A 161 -39.91 -19.22 11.97
N ILE A 162 -38.95 -18.28 12.10
CA ILE A 162 -38.98 -17.02 12.89
C ILE A 162 -39.12 -17.06 14.43
N SER A 163 -39.40 -18.19 15.08
CA SER A 163 -39.64 -18.23 16.54
C SER A 163 -38.42 -18.53 17.44
N VAL A 164 -37.22 -18.75 16.87
CA VAL A 164 -36.03 -19.15 17.65
C VAL A 164 -35.16 -17.97 18.10
N ALA A 165 -35.27 -16.80 17.46
CA ALA A 165 -34.41 -15.65 17.75
C ALA A 165 -34.61 -15.07 19.18
N ILE A 166 -35.81 -15.21 19.75
CA ILE A 166 -36.11 -14.68 21.09
C ILE A 166 -35.51 -15.58 22.19
N ILE A 167 -35.46 -16.90 21.97
CA ILE A 167 -34.91 -17.85 22.95
C ILE A 167 -33.37 -17.75 22.98
N ALA A 168 -32.72 -17.53 21.82
CA ALA A 168 -31.27 -17.36 21.76
C ALA A 168 -30.80 -16.09 22.50
N VAL A 169 -31.50 -14.96 22.37
CA VAL A 169 -31.14 -13.72 23.09
C VAL A 169 -31.37 -13.87 24.59
N ALA A 170 -32.43 -14.56 25.03
CA ALA A 170 -32.67 -14.84 26.44
C ALA A 170 -31.57 -15.74 27.06
N VAL A 171 -31.13 -16.78 26.34
CA VAL A 171 -30.06 -17.66 26.80
C VAL A 171 -28.71 -16.94 26.83
N ILE A 172 -28.40 -16.12 25.82
CA ILE A 172 -27.18 -15.30 25.80
C ILE A 172 -27.19 -14.27 26.93
N ALA A 173 -28.32 -13.61 27.19
CA ALA A 173 -28.44 -12.65 28.30
C ALA A 173 -28.26 -13.31 29.67
N VAL A 174 -28.82 -14.51 29.88
CA VAL A 174 -28.64 -15.28 31.13
C VAL A 174 -27.19 -15.76 31.28
N VAL A 175 -26.54 -16.20 30.21
CA VAL A 175 -25.13 -16.62 30.22
C VAL A 175 -24.20 -15.43 30.45
N VAL A 176 -24.45 -14.28 29.81
CA VAL A 176 -23.68 -13.05 30.02
C VAL A 176 -23.89 -12.51 31.44
N LEU A 177 -25.12 -12.51 31.96
CA LEU A 177 -25.42 -12.10 33.34
C LEU A 177 -24.74 -13.03 34.36
N PHE A 178 -24.74 -14.35 34.11
CA PHE A 178 -24.05 -15.33 34.94
C PHE A 178 -22.52 -15.14 34.89
N PHE A 179 -21.96 -14.84 33.70
CA PHE A 179 -20.53 -14.64 33.51
C PHE A 179 -20.02 -13.29 34.05
N VAL A 180 -20.82 -12.23 33.99
CA VAL A 180 -20.49 -10.90 34.55
C VAL A 180 -20.60 -10.91 36.07
N ARG A 181 -21.60 -11.60 36.64
CA ARG A 181 -21.75 -11.72 38.09
C ARG A 181 -20.64 -12.58 38.74
N SER A 182 -19.95 -13.41 37.95
CA SER A 182 -18.84 -14.26 38.40
C SER A 182 -17.45 -13.61 38.27
N ARG A 183 -17.34 -12.33 37.90
CA ARG A 183 -16.04 -11.61 37.88
C ARG A 183 -15.86 -10.71 39.10
N LYS A 184 -15.39 -11.29 40.21
CA LYS A 184 -14.45 -10.59 41.09
C LYS A 184 -13.04 -11.14 40.85
N LYS A 185 -12.11 -10.20 40.65
CA LYS A 185 -10.64 -10.31 40.49
C LYS A 185 -10.11 -10.60 39.09
N THR A 186 -9.76 -9.52 38.41
CA THR A 186 -8.70 -9.41 37.41
C THR A 186 -7.36 -9.86 38.01
N ILE A 187 -6.75 -10.91 37.43
CA ILE A 187 -5.32 -11.19 37.54
C ILE A 187 -4.82 -11.45 36.13
N VAL A 188 -3.81 -10.68 35.74
CA VAL A 188 -3.06 -10.76 34.49
C VAL A 188 -2.57 -12.19 34.30
N ARG A 189 -3.05 -12.88 33.26
CA ARG A 189 -2.62 -14.23 32.92
C ARG A 189 -1.35 -14.12 32.07
N GLU A 190 -0.21 -14.03 32.75
CA GLU A 190 1.08 -14.41 32.16
C GLU A 190 0.94 -15.86 31.69
N VAL A 191 1.16 -16.09 30.40
CA VAL A 191 1.11 -17.44 29.83
C VAL A 191 2.32 -18.20 30.37
N GLU A 192 2.12 -18.97 31.44
CA GLU A 192 3.09 -19.94 31.93
C GLU A 192 3.49 -20.87 30.79
N LYS A 193 4.71 -20.69 30.27
CA LYS A 193 5.35 -21.63 29.36
C LYS A 193 5.55 -22.94 30.13
N LYS A 194 4.82 -24.00 29.77
CA LYS A 194 5.08 -25.36 30.26
C LYS A 194 6.57 -25.70 30.02
N LYS A 195 7.35 -25.82 31.10
CA LYS A 195 8.77 -26.17 31.08
C LYS A 195 8.92 -27.58 30.48
N ARG A 196 9.51 -27.70 29.29
CA ARG A 196 9.85 -28.99 28.69
C ARG A 196 11.24 -29.40 29.15
N ARG A 197 11.37 -30.51 29.88
CA ARG A 197 12.67 -31.11 30.20
C ARG A 197 13.13 -31.96 29.01
N ILE A 198 14.33 -31.70 28.50
CA ILE A 198 14.89 -32.40 27.34
C ILE A 198 15.99 -33.34 27.79
N ASP A 199 15.94 -34.57 27.28
CA ASP A 199 16.96 -35.59 27.50
C ASP A 199 18.10 -35.39 26.48
N VAL A 200 19.11 -34.62 26.90
CA VAL A 200 20.28 -34.31 26.06
C VAL A 200 21.15 -35.55 25.83
N GLU A 201 21.25 -36.42 26.83
CA GLU A 201 22.08 -37.64 26.77
C GLU A 201 21.56 -38.61 25.71
N ARG A 202 20.24 -38.77 25.60
CA ARG A 202 19.62 -39.57 24.53
C ARG A 202 19.94 -39.03 23.13
N ILE A 203 20.04 -37.71 22.96
CA ILE A 203 20.39 -37.11 21.66
C ILE A 203 21.84 -37.46 21.29
N PHE A 204 22.75 -37.38 22.26
CA PHE A 204 24.18 -37.67 22.05
C PHE A 204 24.47 -39.17 21.83
N LEU A 205 23.67 -40.06 22.42
CA LEU A 205 23.78 -41.51 22.21
C LEU A 205 23.30 -41.95 20.83
N VAL A 206 22.22 -41.34 20.33
CA VAL A 206 21.62 -41.68 19.03
C VAL A 206 22.43 -41.10 17.86
N HIS A 207 22.99 -39.90 18.03
CA HIS A 207 23.76 -39.21 16.98
C HIS A 207 25.22 -39.08 17.39
N LYS A 208 26.02 -40.11 17.12
CA LYS A 208 27.46 -40.13 17.45
C LYS A 208 28.32 -39.21 16.56
N ASP A 209 27.77 -38.75 15.44
CA ASP A 209 28.46 -37.91 14.44
C ASP A 209 28.32 -36.40 14.70
N LEU A 210 27.94 -36.01 15.93
CA LEU A 210 27.77 -34.61 16.33
C LEU A 210 29.12 -33.94 16.58
N LEU A 211 29.32 -32.79 15.92
CA LEU A 211 30.47 -31.94 16.15
C LEU A 211 30.43 -31.26 17.53
N PRO A 212 31.58 -30.83 18.07
CA PRO A 212 31.63 -30.09 19.34
C PRO A 212 30.69 -28.88 19.38
N GLU A 213 30.60 -28.13 18.29
CA GLU A 213 29.74 -26.95 18.15
C GLU A 213 28.24 -27.34 18.13
N GLU A 214 27.92 -28.49 17.54
CA GLU A 214 26.55 -29.02 17.49
C GLU A 214 26.08 -29.49 18.87
N LYS A 215 26.97 -30.09 19.66
CA LYS A 215 26.70 -30.48 21.05
C LYS A 215 26.41 -29.26 21.92
N GLN A 216 27.20 -28.19 21.77
CA GLN A 216 26.98 -26.92 22.46
C GLN A 216 25.64 -26.29 22.08
N ALA A 217 25.27 -26.31 20.80
CA ALA A 217 23.98 -25.79 20.34
C ALA A 217 22.78 -26.55 20.95
N ILE A 218 22.89 -27.88 21.03
CA ILE A 218 21.85 -28.73 21.63
C ILE A 218 21.74 -28.49 23.14
N GLN A 219 22.88 -28.33 23.83
CA GLN A 219 22.90 -28.01 25.26
C GLN A 219 22.25 -26.65 25.53
N PHE A 220 22.60 -25.63 24.74
CA PHE A 220 21.98 -24.30 24.83
C PHE A 220 20.46 -24.33 24.58
N LEU A 221 20.01 -25.13 23.61
CA LEU A 221 18.58 -25.31 23.36
C LEU A 221 17.88 -26.02 24.53
N ALA A 222 18.53 -27.00 25.17
CA ALA A 222 17.98 -27.70 26.31
C ALA A 222 17.85 -26.81 27.57
N GLU A 223 18.85 -25.95 27.81
CA GLU A 223 18.81 -24.93 28.87
C GLU A 223 17.67 -23.92 28.65
N ASN A 224 17.36 -23.61 27.39
CA ASN A 224 16.27 -22.71 26.99
C ASN A 224 14.93 -23.45 26.77
N ASN A 225 14.61 -24.48 27.57
CA ASN A 225 13.35 -25.24 27.50
C ASN A 225 13.06 -25.89 26.13
N GLY A 226 14.08 -26.07 25.29
CA GLY A 226 13.98 -26.71 23.99
C GLY A 226 13.67 -25.81 22.82
N GLU A 227 13.60 -24.51 23.05
CA GLU A 227 13.20 -23.53 22.06
C GLU A 227 14.06 -22.27 22.19
N ALA A 228 14.71 -21.86 21.12
CA ALA A 228 15.44 -20.60 21.08
C ALA A 228 15.34 -19.97 19.69
N PHE A 229 15.55 -18.66 19.58
CA PHE A 229 15.69 -18.05 18.27
C PHE A 229 17.05 -18.38 17.69
N GLU A 230 17.13 -18.45 16.36
CA GLU A 230 18.41 -18.58 15.65
C GLU A 230 19.35 -17.41 15.94
N ALA A 231 18.78 -16.26 16.30
CA ALA A 231 19.51 -15.12 16.84
C ALA A 231 20.27 -15.48 18.12
N ASP A 232 19.56 -16.00 19.13
CA ASP A 232 20.15 -16.33 20.42
C ASP A 232 21.25 -17.41 20.29
N LEU A 233 21.13 -18.31 19.31
CA LEU A 233 22.17 -19.30 19.00
C LEU A 233 23.44 -18.69 18.38
N TYR A 234 23.36 -17.60 17.62
CA TYR A 234 24.59 -16.95 17.13
C TYR A 234 25.37 -16.36 18.31
N GLU A 235 24.65 -15.83 19.30
CA GLU A 235 25.23 -15.06 20.40
C GLU A 235 25.90 -15.97 21.42
N SER A 236 25.26 -17.11 21.73
CA SER A 236 25.77 -18.08 22.68
C SER A 236 27.01 -18.83 22.17
N LEU A 237 27.05 -19.17 20.88
CA LEU A 237 28.15 -19.93 20.30
C LEU A 237 29.32 -19.05 19.83
N LYS A 238 29.14 -17.71 19.78
CA LYS A 238 30.11 -16.74 19.25
C LYS A 238 30.61 -17.09 17.84
N LEU A 239 29.73 -17.69 17.02
CA LEU A 239 30.04 -18.11 15.65
C LEU A 239 29.48 -17.11 14.63
N PRO A 240 30.11 -16.97 13.44
CA PRO A 240 29.55 -16.17 12.35
C PRO A 240 28.16 -16.66 11.92
N ARG A 241 27.27 -15.73 11.54
CA ARG A 241 25.87 -16.04 11.14
C ARG A 241 25.74 -17.13 10.08
N THR A 242 26.65 -17.16 9.10
CA THR A 242 26.67 -18.16 8.02
C THR A 242 27.09 -19.55 8.51
N THR A 243 27.93 -19.62 9.54
CA THR A 243 28.37 -20.86 10.19
C THR A 243 27.26 -21.41 11.10
N THR A 244 26.62 -20.57 11.91
CA THR A 244 25.46 -20.95 12.75
C THR A 244 24.30 -21.44 11.87
N TRP A 245 24.02 -20.77 10.76
CA TRP A 245 23.00 -21.21 9.81
C TRP A 245 23.27 -22.63 9.25
N ARG A 246 24.53 -22.93 8.90
CA ARG A 246 24.93 -24.26 8.41
C ARG A 246 24.78 -25.33 9.49
N LEU A 247 25.15 -25.02 10.72
CA LEU A 247 24.97 -25.87 11.89
C LEU A 247 23.49 -26.20 12.12
N VAL A 248 22.63 -25.17 12.17
CA VAL A 248 21.18 -25.34 12.33
C VAL A 248 20.59 -26.16 11.17
N LYS A 249 20.99 -25.87 9.93
CA LYS A 249 20.53 -26.64 8.76
C LYS A 249 20.94 -28.11 8.82
N ARG A 250 22.11 -28.41 9.39
CA ARG A 250 22.61 -29.79 9.57
C ARG A 250 21.84 -30.52 10.68
N LEU A 251 21.61 -29.88 11.82
CA LEU A 251 20.79 -30.44 12.91
C LEU A 251 19.33 -30.71 12.49
N ASP A 252 18.76 -29.84 11.64
CA ASP A 252 17.42 -30.01 11.08
C ASP A 252 17.37 -31.21 10.12
N ARG A 253 18.41 -31.38 9.28
CA ARG A 253 18.58 -32.54 8.39
C ARG A 253 18.73 -33.86 9.16
N MET A 254 19.47 -33.86 10.26
CA MET A 254 19.55 -35.01 11.19
C MET A 254 18.25 -35.26 11.95
N GLY A 255 17.27 -34.36 11.80
CA GLY A 255 15.96 -34.46 12.42
C GLY A 255 16.01 -34.30 13.93
N ILE A 256 16.98 -33.58 14.48
CA ILE A 256 17.11 -33.29 15.92
C ILE A 256 16.26 -32.08 16.29
N ILE A 257 16.29 -31.05 15.45
CA ILE A 257 15.53 -29.81 15.61
C ILE A 257 14.49 -29.66 14.50
N LYS A 258 13.63 -28.65 14.64
CA LYS A 258 12.71 -28.16 13.62
C LYS A 258 12.80 -26.64 13.58
N ARG A 259 13.01 -26.08 12.39
CA ARG A 259 12.94 -24.63 12.15
C ARG A 259 11.51 -24.22 11.83
N THR A 260 11.00 -23.18 12.49
CA THR A 260 9.69 -22.56 12.19
C THR A 260 9.86 -21.06 12.06
N LYS A 261 9.23 -20.44 11.06
CA LYS A 261 9.26 -18.98 10.91
C LYS A 261 8.32 -18.35 11.94
N PHE A 262 8.85 -17.50 12.82
CA PHE A 262 8.07 -16.76 13.80
C PHE A 262 8.34 -15.26 13.66
N ARG A 263 7.34 -14.53 13.15
CA ARG A 263 7.47 -13.12 12.77
C ARG A 263 8.65 -12.90 11.80
N ARG A 264 9.63 -12.06 12.17
CA ARG A 264 10.82 -11.70 11.38
C ARG A 264 12.04 -12.58 11.66
N GLN A 265 11.91 -13.62 12.49
CA GLN A 265 13.02 -14.47 12.92
C GLN A 265 12.68 -15.95 12.81
N ASN A 266 13.70 -16.80 12.81
CA ASN A 266 13.51 -18.24 12.84
C ASN A 266 13.55 -18.75 14.27
N LEU A 267 12.49 -19.44 14.69
CA LEU A 267 12.43 -20.16 15.94
C LEU A 267 12.91 -21.60 15.72
N ILE A 268 13.87 -22.02 16.53
CA ILE A 268 14.43 -23.37 16.53
C ILE A 268 13.85 -24.12 17.72
N ARG A 269 13.29 -25.30 17.47
CA ARG A 269 12.71 -26.16 18.50
C ARG A 269 13.26 -27.57 18.40
N ILE A 270 13.67 -28.17 19.52
CA ILE A 270 14.04 -29.59 19.59
C ILE A 270 12.78 -30.45 19.35
N LYS A 271 12.88 -31.51 18.54
CA LYS A 271 11.74 -32.36 18.24
C LYS A 271 11.26 -33.11 19.49
N ASN A 272 9.93 -33.25 19.61
CA ASN A 272 9.27 -33.87 20.76
C ASN A 272 9.70 -35.32 21.06
N LYS A 273 10.35 -36.03 20.13
CA LYS A 273 10.92 -37.37 20.35
C LYS A 273 12.03 -37.40 21.42
N TYR A 274 12.59 -36.24 21.78
CA TYR A 274 13.63 -36.09 22.80
C TYR A 274 13.14 -35.37 24.06
N THR A 275 11.84 -35.13 24.18
CA THR A 275 11.24 -34.55 25.39
C THR A 275 11.01 -35.65 26.42
N ILE A 276 11.46 -35.44 27.65
CA ILE A 276 11.12 -36.31 28.78
C ILE A 276 9.64 -36.06 29.08
N LYS A 277 8.83 -37.11 28.96
CA LYS A 277 7.47 -37.10 29.47
C LYS A 277 7.58 -37.44 30.96
N ASP A 278 7.18 -36.51 31.82
CA ASP A 278 6.87 -36.81 33.22
C ASP A 278 5.64 -37.74 33.30
#